data_AF-A0A5E6QCA0-F1
#
_entry.id   AF-A0A5E6QCA0-F1
#
_cell.length_a   1.000
_cell.length_b   1.000
_cell.length_c   1.000
_cell.angle_alpha   90.00
_cell.angle_beta   90.00
_cell.angle_gamma   90.00
#
_symmetry.space_group_name_H-M   'P 1'
#
loop_
_entity.id
_entity.type
_entity.pdbx_description
1 polymer ?
#
loop_
_entity_poly.entity_id
_entity_poly.type
_entity_poly.pdbx_seq_one_letter_code
_entity_poly.pdbx_strand_id
1 'polypeptide(L)'
;MSCWTVLGLTADADTRSIKRQYAALLKQTRPDEDAEGFQRLRDAYEQALNYKEWAQANEDNEAQDDSWDLTGLTVVEVDALQQATRSLHGTSLAQLQQRHALAVEQGCAHILEETLLQHCIENPQTSAPMVDWAVQTYHWFSAWQRLELDEESIEHLLTQQRQRITRPLADALEHEDSDVFLQAYVQCGQCLWLDAEVHRQWFNLFLSRLLLDSEYWSSEIFEQVCAGQGWHSGPANRCPQDEWKRLVARHEAPIFIAQQRQLAQEPPATAEHRAARLLLGTGPFSQRRALARRLREKDWEHCRHLSSALYANHPKVCAELPGGTAFFWRDWELKRGEWPTYVGVVLACLIGAFTHFIPLGLRVTGLINIVMTSTIVFGVIAAGINWLTHELAHTHWQLDDRLSARLWPGFAKDAAPFGVLRDLIPCALMVAGLSWFFGPIAGVVYAATLACVGLIRRRQVKPHTSWEKTNLPAKIGLTLLGVVALVLVLGVFKVAAGQGTVNRNQGLQPWAERLCSRLPASSFDCGAPATREQWYPAEARP
;
A
#
# COMPACT_ATOMS: atom_id res chain seq x y z
N MET A 1 3.29 -58.02 19.64
CA MET A 1 3.96 -59.28 20.04
C MET A 1 5.41 -59.19 19.61
N SER A 2 6.35 -59.70 20.39
CA SER A 2 7.77 -59.69 20.00
C SER A 2 7.99 -60.61 18.79
N CYS A 3 8.91 -60.26 17.89
CA CYS A 3 9.24 -61.08 16.72
C CYS A 3 9.55 -62.54 17.08
N TRP A 4 10.21 -62.75 18.22
CA TRP A 4 10.54 -64.05 18.80
C TRP A 4 9.31 -64.89 19.18
N THR A 5 8.29 -64.26 19.79
CA THR A 5 7.03 -64.94 20.13
C THR A 5 6.21 -65.36 18.91
N VAL A 6 6.30 -64.61 17.80
CA VAL A 6 5.61 -64.96 16.54
C VAL A 6 6.32 -66.10 15.81
N LEU A 7 7.65 -66.14 15.84
CA LEU A 7 8.45 -67.23 15.26
C LEU A 7 8.52 -68.48 16.16
N GLY A 8 8.17 -68.36 17.45
CA GLY A 8 8.29 -69.42 18.44
C GLY A 8 9.75 -69.77 18.79
N LEU A 9 10.64 -68.78 18.72
CA LEU A 9 12.07 -68.92 19.00
C LEU A 9 12.49 -68.07 20.20
N THR A 10 13.63 -68.39 20.80
CA THR A 10 14.29 -67.54 21.81
C THR A 10 15.19 -66.51 21.12
N ALA A 11 15.47 -65.38 21.79
CA ALA A 11 16.27 -64.27 21.24
C ALA A 11 17.71 -64.66 20.87
N ASP A 12 18.23 -65.75 21.45
CA ASP A 12 19.57 -66.26 21.18
C ASP A 12 19.67 -67.09 19.90
N ALA A 13 18.56 -67.42 19.24
CA ALA A 13 18.55 -68.33 18.08
C ALA A 13 19.37 -67.82 16.88
N ASP A 14 20.26 -68.66 16.34
CA ASP A 14 21.09 -68.33 15.18
C ASP A 14 20.29 -67.99 13.92
N THR A 15 20.90 -67.21 13.02
CA THR A 15 20.30 -66.81 11.72
C THR A 15 19.81 -68.00 10.89
N ARG A 16 20.49 -69.15 10.98
CA ARG A 16 20.10 -70.40 10.32
C ARG A 16 18.83 -71.00 10.91
N SER A 17 18.66 -70.92 12.23
CA SER A 17 17.48 -71.41 12.96
C SER A 17 16.26 -70.54 12.67
N ILE A 18 16.44 -69.21 12.61
CA ILE A 18 15.40 -68.24 12.23
C ILE A 18 14.88 -68.55 10.81
N LYS A 19 15.78 -68.73 9.83
CA LYS A 19 15.42 -69.06 8.44
C LYS A 19 14.68 -70.40 8.33
N ARG A 20 15.12 -71.42 9.08
CA ARG A 20 14.50 -72.74 9.07
C ARG A 20 13.09 -72.71 9.64
N GLN A 21 12.89 -71.99 10.74
CA GLN A 21 11.59 -71.89 11.40
C GLN A 21 10.60 -71.06 10.59
N TYR A 22 11.05 -69.95 10.00
CA TYR A 22 10.27 -69.18 9.05
C TYR A 22 9.80 -70.06 7.87
N ALA A 23 10.68 -70.85 7.25
CA ALA A 23 10.32 -71.75 6.16
C ALA A 23 9.34 -72.87 6.57
N ALA A 24 9.35 -73.30 7.84
CA ALA A 24 8.40 -74.27 8.36
C ALA A 24 7.01 -73.63 8.55
N LEU A 25 6.94 -72.42 9.11
CA LEU A 25 5.71 -71.67 9.32
C LEU A 25 5.09 -71.19 8.00
N LEU A 26 5.92 -70.82 7.02
CA LEU A 26 5.50 -70.41 5.68
C LEU A 26 4.71 -71.50 4.93
N LYS A 27 4.99 -72.77 5.21
CA LYS A 27 4.27 -73.90 4.61
C LYS A 27 2.85 -74.04 5.19
N GLN A 28 2.63 -73.54 6.40
CA GLN A 28 1.33 -73.56 7.09
C GLN A 28 0.53 -72.29 6.82
N THR A 29 1.18 -71.13 6.70
CA THR A 29 0.55 -69.84 6.35
C THR A 29 0.73 -69.57 4.86
N ARG A 30 -0.18 -70.12 4.05
CA ARG A 30 -0.21 -69.84 2.61
C ARG A 30 -0.75 -68.42 2.37
N PRO A 31 -0.11 -67.61 1.50
CA PRO A 31 -0.55 -66.23 1.23
C PRO A 31 -2.00 -66.12 0.73
N ASP A 32 -2.50 -67.17 0.06
CA ASP A 32 -3.83 -67.19 -0.53
C ASP A 32 -4.96 -67.46 0.50
N GLU A 33 -4.62 -68.05 1.66
CA GLU A 33 -5.58 -68.42 2.71
C GLU A 33 -5.58 -67.43 3.88
N ASP A 34 -4.43 -66.86 4.24
CA ASP A 34 -4.31 -65.84 5.29
C ASP A 34 -3.20 -64.83 4.98
N ALA A 35 -3.56 -63.77 4.26
CA ALA A 35 -2.65 -62.71 3.87
C ALA A 35 -2.11 -61.89 5.05
N GLU A 36 -2.93 -61.65 6.09
CA GLU A 36 -2.50 -60.91 7.27
C GLU A 36 -1.55 -61.74 8.15
N GLY A 37 -1.82 -63.04 8.29
CA GLY A 37 -0.94 -63.98 8.98
C GLY A 37 0.43 -64.09 8.29
N PHE A 38 0.45 -64.12 6.97
CA PHE A 38 1.69 -64.11 6.19
C PHE A 38 2.50 -62.82 6.40
N GLN A 39 1.86 -61.65 6.36
CA GLN A 39 2.53 -60.37 6.62
C GLN A 39 3.14 -60.31 8.02
N ARG A 40 2.37 -60.71 9.06
CA ARG A 40 2.89 -60.75 10.44
C ARG A 40 4.09 -61.68 10.59
N LEU A 41 4.08 -62.82 9.91
CA LEU A 41 5.20 -63.78 9.91
C LEU A 41 6.43 -63.20 9.19
N ARG A 42 6.21 -62.51 8.07
CA ARG A 42 7.26 -61.85 7.28
C ARG A 42 7.94 -60.74 8.08
N ASP A 43 7.14 -59.87 8.69
CA ASP A 43 7.64 -58.74 9.50
C ASP A 43 8.44 -59.25 10.71
N ALA A 44 7.95 -60.29 11.38
CA ALA A 44 8.66 -60.90 12.49
C ALA A 44 10.01 -61.51 12.07
N TYR A 45 10.09 -62.12 10.89
CA TYR A 45 11.33 -62.67 10.33
C TYR A 45 12.35 -61.57 10.00
N GLU A 46 11.92 -60.50 9.36
CA GLU A 46 12.79 -59.37 9.01
C GLU A 46 13.31 -58.64 10.26
N GLN A 47 12.44 -58.43 11.26
CA GLN A 47 12.85 -57.87 12.55
C GLN A 47 13.87 -58.75 13.28
N ALA A 48 13.72 -60.08 13.25
CA ALA A 48 14.65 -60.99 13.91
C ALA A 48 16.02 -61.04 13.21
N LEU A 49 16.08 -60.92 11.89
CA LEU A 49 17.34 -60.82 11.16
C LEU A 49 18.06 -59.49 11.41
N ASN A 50 17.34 -58.37 11.36
CA ASN A 50 17.91 -57.05 11.67
C ASN A 50 18.46 -57.00 13.10
N TYR A 51 17.79 -57.64 14.07
CA TYR A 51 18.30 -57.73 15.43
C TYR A 51 19.63 -58.50 15.51
N LYS A 52 19.80 -59.57 14.71
CA LYS A 52 21.06 -60.32 14.67
C LYS A 52 22.17 -59.58 13.92
N GLU A 53 21.85 -58.87 12.84
CA GLU A 53 22.81 -58.01 12.14
C GLU A 53 23.26 -56.85 13.04
N TRP A 54 22.34 -56.24 13.78
CA TRP A 54 22.67 -55.21 14.77
C TRP A 54 23.51 -55.76 15.92
N ALA A 55 23.16 -56.94 16.46
CA ALA A 55 23.96 -57.58 17.52
C ALA A 55 25.37 -57.96 17.05
N GLN A 56 25.53 -58.43 15.80
CA GLN A 56 26.85 -58.70 15.21
C GLN A 56 27.65 -57.41 15.00
N ALA A 57 27.01 -56.35 14.49
CA ALA A 57 27.66 -55.05 14.35
C ALA A 57 28.03 -54.43 15.70
N ASN A 58 27.28 -54.74 16.77
CA ASN A 58 27.59 -54.29 18.13
C ASN A 58 28.68 -55.14 18.78
N GLU A 59 28.74 -56.46 18.53
CA GLU A 59 29.87 -57.31 18.94
C GLU A 59 31.17 -56.94 18.20
N ASP A 60 31.08 -56.58 16.91
CA ASP A 60 32.20 -56.06 16.13
C ASP A 60 32.62 -54.65 16.62
N ASN A 61 31.68 -53.80 17.06
CA ASN A 61 31.97 -52.51 17.71
C ASN A 61 32.50 -52.66 19.15
N GLU A 62 32.07 -53.67 19.92
CA GLU A 62 32.57 -53.94 21.27
C GLU A 62 33.96 -54.63 21.24
N ALA A 63 34.27 -55.38 20.17
CA ALA A 63 35.64 -55.80 19.86
C ALA A 63 36.52 -54.64 19.35
N GLN A 64 35.89 -53.51 19.05
CA GLN A 64 36.49 -52.22 18.71
C GLN A 64 36.17 -51.16 19.78
N ASP A 65 36.03 -51.60 21.04
CA ASP A 65 36.34 -50.74 22.17
C ASP A 65 37.85 -50.48 22.08
N ASP A 66 38.21 -49.36 21.44
CA ASP A 66 39.50 -48.69 21.59
C ASP A 66 39.64 -48.28 23.07
N SER A 67 39.76 -49.27 23.96
CA SER A 67 40.57 -49.15 25.15
C SER A 67 41.96 -48.82 24.63
N TRP A 68 42.25 -47.52 24.54
CA TRP A 68 43.55 -46.96 24.21
C TRP A 68 44.63 -47.90 24.71
N ASP A 69 45.34 -48.57 23.80
CA ASP A 69 46.43 -49.46 24.16
C ASP A 69 47.59 -48.59 24.68
N LEU A 70 47.48 -48.20 25.95
CA LEU A 70 48.45 -47.38 26.67
C LEU A 70 49.76 -48.13 26.90
N THR A 71 49.89 -49.39 26.47
CA THR A 71 51.10 -50.20 26.67
C THR A 71 52.22 -49.89 25.66
N GLY A 72 51.94 -49.10 24.62
CA GLY A 72 52.92 -48.65 23.62
C GLY A 72 53.47 -47.23 23.80
N LEU A 73 52.92 -46.42 24.72
CA LEU A 73 53.35 -45.03 24.93
C LEU A 73 54.54 -44.97 25.89
N THR A 74 55.55 -44.19 25.52
CA THR A 74 56.66 -43.87 26.43
C THR A 74 56.11 -43.05 27.61
N VAL A 75 56.73 -43.17 28.79
CA VAL A 75 56.33 -42.40 30.00
C VAL A 75 56.23 -40.89 29.72
N VAL A 76 57.02 -40.39 28.76
CA VAL A 76 57.03 -39.00 28.33
C VAL A 76 55.76 -38.60 27.55
N GLU A 77 55.22 -39.49 26.71
CA GLU A 77 53.98 -39.25 25.95
C GLU A 77 52.74 -39.32 26.84
N VAL A 78 52.77 -40.15 27.90
CA VAL A 78 51.70 -40.17 28.91
C VAL A 78 51.70 -38.89 29.74
N ASP A 79 52.86 -38.40 30.19
CA ASP A 79 52.98 -37.13 30.91
C ASP A 79 52.57 -35.92 30.04
N ALA A 80 52.92 -35.95 28.75
CA ALA A 80 52.50 -34.97 27.75
C ALA A 80 50.98 -34.87 27.63
N LEU A 81 50.34 -36.02 27.45
CA LEU A 81 48.90 -36.15 27.27
C LEU A 81 48.16 -35.75 28.56
N GLN A 82 48.71 -36.08 29.72
CA GLN A 82 48.20 -35.62 31.02
C GLN A 82 48.32 -34.10 31.20
N GLN A 83 49.39 -33.48 30.70
CA GLN A 83 49.55 -32.03 30.74
C GLN A 83 48.61 -31.31 29.76
N ALA A 84 48.35 -31.89 28.59
CA ALA A 84 47.41 -31.37 27.59
C ALA A 84 45.94 -31.50 28.02
N THR A 85 45.59 -32.54 28.77
CA THR A 85 44.22 -32.79 29.27
C THR A 85 43.91 -32.18 30.64
N ARG A 86 44.93 -31.65 31.34
CA ARG A 86 44.71 -30.93 32.61
C ARG A 86 43.79 -29.73 32.40
N SER A 87 42.87 -29.54 33.35
CA SER A 87 41.92 -28.42 33.35
C SER A 87 42.60 -27.09 33.06
N LEU A 88 42.05 -26.34 32.10
CA LEU A 88 42.54 -25.01 31.73
C LEU A 88 41.97 -23.89 32.63
N HIS A 89 41.14 -24.24 33.62
CA HIS A 89 40.51 -23.29 34.53
C HIS A 89 41.53 -22.43 35.29
N GLY A 90 41.44 -21.10 35.18
CA GLY A 90 42.35 -20.15 35.82
C GLY A 90 43.74 -20.05 35.21
N THR A 91 43.98 -20.64 34.02
CA THR A 91 45.28 -20.60 33.35
C THR A 91 45.48 -19.26 32.65
N SER A 92 46.67 -18.67 32.77
CA SER A 92 47.02 -17.44 32.04
C SER A 92 47.39 -17.74 30.57
N LEU A 93 47.28 -16.74 29.68
CA LEU A 93 47.65 -16.87 28.26
C LEU A 93 49.10 -17.36 28.08
N ALA A 94 50.04 -16.87 28.90
CA ALA A 94 51.45 -17.27 28.83
C ALA A 94 51.65 -18.75 29.19
N GLN A 95 50.92 -19.25 30.18
CA GLN A 95 50.96 -20.67 30.56
C GLN A 95 50.34 -21.56 29.48
N LEU A 96 49.29 -21.08 28.81
CA LEU A 96 48.67 -21.77 27.70
C LEU A 96 49.61 -21.87 26.49
N GLN A 97 50.32 -20.79 26.16
CA GLN A 97 51.36 -20.77 25.13
C GLN A 97 52.50 -21.75 25.43
N GLN A 98 52.92 -21.82 26.70
CA GLN A 98 53.94 -22.78 27.13
C GLN A 98 53.45 -24.23 26.99
N ARG A 99 52.20 -24.53 27.36
CA ARG A 99 51.59 -25.85 27.18
C ARG A 99 51.47 -26.22 25.71
N HIS A 100 51.14 -25.26 24.85
CA HIS A 100 51.09 -25.46 23.41
C HIS A 100 52.46 -25.83 22.84
N ALA A 101 53.53 -25.13 23.23
CA ALA A 101 54.89 -25.45 22.77
C ALA A 101 55.29 -26.89 23.13
N LEU A 102 55.01 -27.32 24.36
CA LEU A 102 55.26 -28.70 24.80
C LEU A 102 54.40 -29.72 24.03
N ALA A 103 53.11 -29.43 23.84
CA ALA A 103 52.21 -30.30 23.10
C ALA A 103 52.61 -30.45 21.62
N VAL A 104 53.18 -29.41 21.00
CA VAL A 104 53.72 -29.48 19.63
C VAL A 104 54.96 -30.37 19.57
N GLU A 105 55.90 -30.23 20.51
CA GLU A 105 57.10 -31.08 20.57
C GLU A 105 56.76 -32.56 20.77
N GLN A 106 55.66 -32.85 21.45
CA GLN A 106 55.22 -34.19 21.83
C GLN A 106 54.15 -34.78 20.89
N GLY A 107 53.71 -34.04 19.86
CA GLY A 107 52.69 -34.50 18.91
C GLY A 107 51.24 -34.51 19.43
N CYS A 108 50.99 -33.96 20.62
CA CYS A 108 49.67 -33.93 21.28
C CYS A 108 48.92 -32.59 21.10
N ALA A 109 49.31 -31.75 20.13
CA ALA A 109 48.73 -30.42 19.93
C ALA A 109 47.21 -30.42 19.64
N HIS A 110 46.71 -31.49 18.99
CA HIS A 110 45.29 -31.67 18.66
C HIS A 110 44.42 -31.87 19.91
N ILE A 111 44.91 -32.62 20.89
CA ILE A 111 44.21 -32.84 22.17
C ILE A 111 44.09 -31.53 22.94
N LEU A 112 45.16 -30.71 22.94
CA LEU A 112 45.15 -29.40 23.57
C LEU A 112 44.16 -28.44 22.88
N GLU A 113 44.03 -28.54 21.55
CA GLU A 113 43.08 -27.73 20.78
C GLU A 113 41.63 -28.05 21.17
N GLU A 114 41.28 -29.33 21.29
CA GLU A 114 39.94 -29.77 21.71
C GLU A 114 39.63 -29.40 23.17
N THR A 115 40.59 -29.58 24.08
CA THR A 115 40.39 -29.18 25.48
C THR A 115 40.27 -27.67 25.63
N LEU A 116 40.98 -26.91 24.81
CA LEU A 116 40.85 -25.45 24.74
C LEU A 116 39.48 -25.03 24.19
N LEU A 117 39.00 -25.68 23.13
CA LEU A 117 37.67 -25.43 22.57
C LEU A 117 36.58 -25.62 23.62
N GLN A 118 36.60 -26.77 24.31
CA GLN A 118 35.64 -27.08 25.37
C GLN A 118 35.72 -26.06 26.51
N HIS A 119 36.93 -25.70 26.94
CA HIS A 119 37.11 -24.69 27.99
C HIS A 119 36.54 -23.32 27.60
N CYS A 120 36.73 -22.92 26.35
CA CYS A 120 36.23 -21.65 25.81
C CYS A 120 34.70 -21.61 25.79
N ILE A 121 34.05 -22.73 25.45
CA ILE A 121 32.58 -22.87 25.43
C ILE A 121 32.00 -22.80 26.85
N GLU A 122 32.64 -23.46 27.81
CA GLU A 122 32.21 -23.49 29.22
C GLU A 122 32.40 -22.14 29.93
N ASN A 123 33.45 -21.38 29.57
CA ASN A 123 33.84 -20.15 30.29
C ASN A 123 33.94 -18.92 29.36
N PRO A 124 32.84 -18.47 28.73
CA PRO A 124 32.87 -17.46 27.67
C PRO A 124 33.34 -16.06 28.13
N GLN A 125 33.19 -15.73 29.42
CA GLN A 125 33.56 -14.41 29.94
C GLN A 125 35.07 -14.24 30.14
N THR A 126 35.76 -15.32 30.52
CA THR A 126 37.20 -15.31 30.85
C THR A 126 38.07 -15.80 29.70
N SER A 127 37.50 -16.53 28.73
CA SER A 127 38.22 -17.15 27.62
C SER A 127 38.54 -16.21 26.45
N ALA A 128 38.06 -14.95 26.47
CA ALA A 128 38.29 -13.97 25.41
C ALA A 128 39.74 -13.91 24.85
N PRO A 129 40.79 -13.69 25.69
CA PRO A 129 42.16 -13.63 25.19
C PRO A 129 42.69 -14.98 24.69
N MET A 130 42.12 -16.10 25.16
CA MET A 130 42.48 -17.43 24.69
C MET A 130 41.91 -17.70 23.30
N VAL A 131 40.68 -17.23 23.03
CA VAL A 131 40.06 -17.31 21.69
C VAL A 131 40.85 -16.46 20.69
N ASP A 132 41.25 -15.23 21.04
CA ASP A 132 42.05 -14.38 20.15
C ASP A 132 43.38 -15.04 19.77
N TRP A 133 44.03 -15.69 20.75
CA TRP A 133 45.25 -16.45 20.51
C TRP A 133 44.99 -17.72 19.67
N ALA A 134 43.90 -18.43 19.91
CA ALA A 134 43.54 -19.63 19.16
C ALA A 134 43.16 -19.32 17.70
N VAL A 135 42.54 -18.17 17.43
CA VAL A 135 42.29 -17.69 16.06
C VAL A 135 43.61 -17.46 15.31
N GLN A 136 44.64 -16.93 15.97
CA GLN A 136 45.94 -16.73 15.36
C GLN A 136 46.73 -18.03 15.18
N THR A 137 46.69 -18.92 16.18
CA THR A 137 47.56 -20.11 16.25
C THR A 137 46.95 -21.32 15.57
N TYR A 138 45.66 -21.57 15.81
CA TYR A 138 44.90 -22.71 15.28
C TYR A 138 43.99 -22.33 14.10
N HIS A 139 44.02 -21.07 13.67
CA HIS A 139 43.23 -20.60 12.53
C HIS A 139 41.73 -20.84 12.67
N TRP A 140 41.21 -20.82 13.90
CA TRP A 140 39.78 -20.99 14.19
C TRP A 140 38.93 -20.01 13.37
N PHE A 141 37.78 -20.52 12.89
CA PHE A 141 36.81 -19.79 12.06
C PHE A 141 37.33 -19.37 10.68
N SER A 142 38.44 -19.93 10.21
CA SER A 142 38.98 -19.69 8.88
C SER A 142 38.97 -20.94 8.01
N ALA A 143 39.28 -20.79 6.73
CA ALA A 143 39.41 -21.91 5.80
C ALA A 143 40.59 -22.87 6.11
N TRP A 144 41.49 -22.48 7.03
CA TRP A 144 42.67 -23.24 7.43
C TRP A 144 42.47 -24.00 8.76
N GLN A 145 41.24 -24.04 9.27
CA GLN A 145 40.88 -24.80 10.46
C GLN A 145 41.09 -26.31 10.23
N ARG A 146 41.47 -27.04 11.28
CA ARG A 146 41.54 -28.51 11.28
C ARG A 146 40.15 -29.12 11.00
N LEU A 147 40.08 -30.01 10.00
CA LEU A 147 38.84 -30.66 9.56
C LEU A 147 38.28 -31.69 10.56
N GLU A 148 39.15 -32.25 11.40
CA GLU A 148 38.80 -33.26 12.41
C GLU A 148 38.20 -32.67 13.68
N LEU A 149 38.13 -31.34 13.78
CA LEU A 149 37.55 -30.67 14.94
C LEU A 149 36.04 -30.84 14.95
N ASP A 150 35.45 -30.96 16.15
CA ASP A 150 34.00 -31.02 16.30
C ASP A 150 33.32 -29.75 15.76
N GLU A 151 32.51 -29.92 14.72
CA GLU A 151 31.84 -28.83 14.01
C GLU A 151 30.82 -28.13 14.91
N GLU A 152 30.05 -28.89 15.70
CA GLU A 152 29.03 -28.35 16.60
C GLU A 152 29.64 -27.42 17.65
N SER A 153 30.76 -27.83 18.26
CA SER A 153 31.48 -27.04 19.26
C SER A 153 32.06 -25.73 18.71
N ILE A 154 32.68 -25.77 17.52
CA ILE A 154 33.19 -24.56 16.84
C ILE A 154 32.05 -23.61 16.47
N GLU A 155 30.96 -24.12 15.90
CA GLU A 155 29.80 -23.30 15.54
C GLU A 155 29.15 -22.66 16.78
N HIS A 156 29.08 -23.41 17.88
CA HIS A 156 28.58 -22.90 19.14
C HIS A 156 29.47 -21.77 19.69
N LEU A 157 30.80 -21.96 19.68
CA LEU A 157 31.76 -20.92 20.09
C LEU A 157 31.67 -19.69 19.18
N LEU A 158 31.57 -19.86 17.86
CA LEU A 158 31.39 -18.78 16.91
C LEU A 158 30.09 -18.01 17.19
N THR A 159 29.00 -18.72 17.49
CA THR A 159 27.72 -18.11 17.84
C THR A 159 27.82 -17.29 19.12
N GLN A 160 28.54 -17.77 20.13
CA GLN A 160 28.82 -17.01 21.36
C GLN A 160 29.63 -15.73 21.07
N GLN A 161 30.68 -15.82 20.24
CA GLN A 161 31.47 -14.63 19.87
C GLN A 161 30.65 -13.61 19.10
N ARG A 162 29.80 -14.07 18.16
CA ARG A 162 28.84 -13.21 17.46
C ARG A 162 27.90 -12.52 18.46
N GLN A 163 27.29 -13.25 19.39
CA GLN A 163 26.40 -12.64 20.40
C GLN A 163 27.12 -11.60 21.28
N ARG A 164 28.40 -11.82 21.59
CA ARG A 164 29.19 -10.89 22.41
C ARG A 164 29.38 -9.53 21.73
N ILE A 165 29.54 -9.49 20.41
CA ILE A 165 29.67 -8.23 19.66
C ILE A 165 28.32 -7.62 19.29
N THR A 166 27.28 -8.44 19.06
CA THR A 166 25.97 -7.93 18.63
C THR A 166 25.15 -7.34 19.76
N ARG A 167 25.19 -7.90 20.98
CA ARG A 167 24.40 -7.42 22.12
C ARG A 167 24.68 -5.96 22.48
N PRO A 168 25.94 -5.53 22.70
CA PRO A 168 26.21 -4.13 23.06
C PRO A 168 25.75 -3.13 22.00
N LEU A 169 25.84 -3.51 20.71
CA LEU A 169 25.39 -2.67 19.59
C LEU A 169 23.85 -2.54 19.57
N ALA A 170 23.13 -3.64 19.82
CA ALA A 170 21.68 -3.62 19.90
C ALA A 170 21.20 -2.84 21.13
N ASP A 171 21.78 -3.12 22.30
CA ASP A 171 21.44 -2.45 23.56
C ASP A 171 21.66 -0.93 23.46
N ALA A 172 22.75 -0.48 22.83
CA ALA A 172 23.02 0.95 22.66
C ALA A 172 21.98 1.66 21.78
N LEU A 173 21.47 1.01 20.73
CA LEU A 173 20.41 1.57 19.89
C LEU A 173 19.05 1.59 20.60
N GLU A 174 18.77 0.59 21.44
CA GLU A 174 17.54 0.55 22.26
C GLU A 174 17.53 1.67 23.32
N HIS A 175 18.68 2.03 23.88
CA HIS A 175 18.82 3.14 24.83
C HIS A 175 18.99 4.52 24.16
N GLU A 176 18.97 4.59 22.82
CA GLU A 176 19.16 5.81 22.02
C GLU A 176 20.53 6.51 22.21
N ASP A 177 21.55 5.77 22.67
CA ASP A 177 22.88 6.29 23.03
C ASP A 177 23.89 6.12 21.88
N SER A 178 24.09 7.19 21.10
CA SER A 178 25.01 7.18 19.95
C SER A 178 26.47 6.96 20.33
N ASP A 179 26.95 7.54 21.44
CA ASP A 179 28.35 7.43 21.87
C ASP A 179 28.72 6.00 22.28
N VAL A 180 27.83 5.33 23.02
CA VAL A 180 28.03 3.95 23.49
C VAL A 180 28.05 2.99 22.29
N PHE A 181 27.19 3.22 21.30
CA PHE A 181 27.19 2.45 20.05
C PHE A 181 28.54 2.57 19.32
N LEU A 182 29.04 3.79 19.14
CA LEU A 182 30.30 4.02 18.44
C LEU A 182 31.49 3.40 19.18
N GLN A 183 31.50 3.45 20.52
CA GLN A 183 32.52 2.78 21.33
C GLN A 183 32.49 1.25 21.15
N ALA A 184 31.30 0.64 21.22
CA ALA A 184 31.11 -0.79 20.99
C ALA A 184 31.50 -1.19 19.55
N TYR A 185 31.19 -0.35 18.57
CA TYR A 185 31.56 -0.57 17.17
C TYR A 185 33.07 -0.55 16.96
N VAL A 186 33.78 0.41 17.56
CA VAL A 186 35.25 0.47 17.52
C VAL A 186 35.88 -0.78 18.17
N GLN A 187 35.29 -1.29 19.25
CA GLN A 187 35.75 -2.54 19.88
C GLN A 187 35.60 -3.76 18.96
N CYS A 188 34.56 -3.81 18.12
CA CYS A 188 34.40 -4.89 17.14
C CYS A 188 35.55 -4.95 16.11
N GLY A 189 36.15 -3.80 15.79
CA GLY A 189 37.33 -3.73 14.91
C GLY A 189 38.59 -4.37 15.51
N GLN A 190 38.62 -4.68 16.81
CA GLN A 190 39.72 -5.35 17.47
C GLN A 190 39.62 -6.89 17.39
N CYS A 191 38.48 -7.42 16.95
CA CYS A 191 38.25 -8.87 16.84
C CYS A 191 38.91 -9.44 15.58
N LEU A 192 39.99 -10.21 15.76
CA LEU A 192 40.80 -10.76 14.67
C LEU A 192 40.04 -11.76 13.79
N TRP A 193 39.12 -12.54 14.35
CA TRP A 193 38.33 -13.51 13.59
C TRP A 193 37.39 -12.83 12.56
N LEU A 194 37.06 -11.55 12.78
CA LEU A 194 36.24 -10.75 11.88
C LEU A 194 36.99 -10.37 10.60
N ASP A 195 38.30 -10.59 10.51
CA ASP A 195 39.07 -10.25 9.31
C ASP A 195 38.78 -11.14 8.10
N ALA A 196 38.29 -12.37 8.34
CA ALA A 196 37.92 -13.27 7.26
C ALA A 196 36.70 -12.73 6.49
N GLU A 197 36.73 -12.85 5.16
CA GLU A 197 35.72 -12.24 4.29
C GLU A 197 34.29 -12.73 4.59
N VAL A 198 34.13 -14.02 4.89
CA VAL A 198 32.83 -14.61 5.25
C VAL A 198 32.24 -13.94 6.50
N HIS A 199 33.07 -13.69 7.52
CA HIS A 199 32.62 -13.04 8.75
C HIS A 199 32.37 -11.54 8.57
N ARG A 200 33.15 -10.87 7.71
CA ARG A 200 32.86 -9.48 7.32
C ARG A 200 31.53 -9.37 6.59
N GLN A 201 31.20 -10.29 5.68
CA GLN A 201 29.91 -10.31 4.99
C GLN A 201 28.75 -10.50 5.98
N TRP A 202 28.88 -11.45 6.91
CA TRP A 202 27.92 -11.66 7.99
C TRP A 202 27.73 -10.39 8.84
N PHE A 203 28.82 -9.73 9.22
CA PHE A 203 28.77 -8.53 10.06
C PHE A 203 28.12 -7.34 9.34
N ASN A 204 28.40 -7.17 8.04
CA ASN A 204 27.75 -6.15 7.22
C ASN A 204 26.24 -6.37 7.11
N LEU A 205 25.80 -7.62 6.94
CA LEU A 205 24.38 -7.97 6.93
C LEU A 205 23.73 -7.76 8.29
N PHE A 206 24.43 -8.09 9.38
CA PHE A 206 23.95 -7.85 10.74
C PHE A 206 23.75 -6.35 10.99
N LEU A 207 24.77 -5.52 10.72
CA LEU A 207 24.70 -4.08 10.91
C LEU A 207 23.62 -3.43 10.07
N SER A 208 23.45 -3.86 8.81
CA SER A 208 22.42 -3.30 7.93
C SER A 208 21.02 -3.56 8.48
N ARG A 209 20.76 -4.79 8.93
CA ARG A 209 19.48 -5.17 9.54
C ARG A 209 19.25 -4.47 10.87
N LEU A 210 20.26 -4.42 11.73
CA LEU A 210 20.19 -3.73 13.02
C LEU A 210 19.74 -2.26 12.84
N LEU A 211 20.37 -1.55 11.91
CA LEU A 211 20.04 -0.15 11.60
C LEU A 211 18.66 0.00 10.95
N LEU A 212 18.22 -0.97 10.13
CA LEU A 212 16.89 -0.95 9.53
C LEU A 212 15.76 -1.30 10.51
N ASP A 213 16.00 -2.20 11.46
CA ASP A 213 15.01 -2.69 12.42
C ASP A 213 14.88 -1.77 13.63
N SER A 214 15.93 -1.04 13.99
CA SER A 214 15.89 -0.06 15.08
C SER A 214 14.80 1.01 14.88
N GLU A 215 14.20 1.52 15.97
CA GLU A 215 13.27 2.66 15.87
C GLU A 215 14.01 4.01 15.84
N TYR A 216 15.12 4.08 16.58
CA TYR A 216 16.02 5.23 16.62
C TYR A 216 16.84 5.34 15.33
N TRP A 217 17.23 6.55 14.95
CA TRP A 217 18.11 6.77 13.81
C TRP A 217 19.03 7.96 14.07
N SER A 218 20.33 7.74 13.93
CA SER A 218 21.36 8.77 14.02
C SER A 218 22.16 8.83 12.72
N SER A 219 22.24 10.02 12.14
CA SER A 219 23.06 10.27 10.93
C SER A 219 24.54 10.03 11.20
N GLU A 220 25.01 10.36 12.40
CA GLU A 220 26.41 10.18 12.79
C GLU A 220 26.80 8.71 12.85
N ILE A 221 25.96 7.86 13.47
CA ILE A 221 26.17 6.41 13.49
C ILE A 221 26.25 5.86 12.06
N PHE A 222 25.30 6.25 11.21
CA PHE A 222 25.24 5.77 9.83
C PHE A 222 26.49 6.16 9.04
N GLU A 223 26.94 7.41 9.13
CA GLU A 223 28.14 7.90 8.44
C GLU A 223 29.41 7.19 8.92
N GLN A 224 29.57 7.00 10.23
CA GLN A 224 30.72 6.29 10.81
C GLN A 224 30.75 4.81 10.42
N VAL A 225 29.59 4.13 10.44
CA VAL A 225 29.49 2.73 10.01
C VAL A 225 29.78 2.61 8.51
N CYS A 226 29.30 3.54 7.68
CA CYS A 226 29.61 3.56 6.25
C CYS A 226 31.11 3.74 5.99
N ALA A 227 31.75 4.67 6.71
CA ALA A 227 33.19 4.90 6.61
C ALA A 227 34.01 3.67 7.06
N GLY A 228 33.63 3.05 8.18
CA GLY A 228 34.34 1.90 8.74
C GLY A 228 34.18 0.61 7.95
N GLN A 229 32.99 0.35 7.39
CA GLN A 229 32.73 -0.85 6.59
C GLN A 229 32.98 -0.66 5.09
N GLY A 230 33.25 0.56 4.64
CA GLY A 230 33.39 0.88 3.22
C GLY A 230 32.08 0.77 2.44
N TRP A 231 30.96 1.17 3.06
CA TRP A 231 29.67 1.22 2.38
C TRP A 231 29.57 2.48 1.52
N HIS A 232 29.19 2.29 0.26
CA HIS A 232 29.10 3.38 -0.70
C HIS A 232 28.15 3.06 -1.85
N SER A 233 27.77 4.06 -2.64
CA SER A 233 26.91 3.90 -3.82
C SER A 233 27.57 3.24 -5.04
N GLY A 234 28.90 3.03 -5.00
CA GLY A 234 29.66 2.38 -6.08
C GLY A 234 29.45 0.86 -6.18
N PRO A 235 29.92 0.23 -7.29
CA PRO A 235 29.71 -1.19 -7.57
C PRO A 235 30.43 -2.14 -6.58
N ALA A 236 31.49 -1.67 -5.91
CA ALA A 236 32.24 -2.43 -4.91
C ALA A 236 31.65 -2.33 -3.48
N ASN A 237 30.34 -2.05 -3.36
CA ASN A 237 29.71 -1.89 -2.05
C ASN A 237 29.73 -3.22 -1.29
N ARG A 238 30.22 -3.19 -0.04
CA ARG A 238 30.23 -4.37 0.84
C ARG A 238 28.87 -4.64 1.49
N CYS A 239 27.96 -3.68 1.47
CA CYS A 239 26.58 -3.85 1.93
C CYS A 239 25.74 -4.55 0.85
N PRO A 240 24.85 -5.50 1.21
CA PRO A 240 23.88 -6.07 0.27
C PRO A 240 23.06 -5.00 -0.43
N GLN A 241 22.85 -5.14 -1.75
CA GLN A 241 22.27 -4.07 -2.59
C GLN A 241 20.85 -3.65 -2.16
N ASP A 242 20.02 -4.59 -1.72
CA ASP A 242 18.64 -4.30 -1.30
C ASP A 242 18.58 -3.60 0.05
N GLU A 243 19.42 -4.03 0.99
CA GLU A 243 19.58 -3.40 2.31
C GLU A 243 20.12 -1.98 2.19
N TRP A 244 21.14 -1.79 1.33
CA TRP A 244 21.73 -0.47 1.07
C TRP A 244 20.70 0.54 0.55
N LYS A 245 19.86 0.16 -0.42
CA LYS A 245 18.79 1.03 -0.93
C LYS A 245 17.82 1.46 0.18
N ARG A 246 17.47 0.54 1.08
CA ARG A 246 16.57 0.83 2.21
C ARG A 246 17.23 1.75 3.24
N LEU A 247 18.51 1.53 3.55
CA LEU A 247 19.27 2.36 4.48
C LEU A 247 19.41 3.80 3.96
N VAL A 248 19.77 3.97 2.69
CA VAL A 248 19.84 5.30 2.06
C VAL A 248 18.48 5.98 2.07
N ALA A 249 17.40 5.26 1.69
CA ALA A 249 16.05 5.81 1.73
C ALA A 249 15.63 6.22 3.16
N ARG A 250 16.03 5.46 4.18
CA ARG A 250 15.78 5.78 5.60
C ARG A 250 16.59 6.99 6.06
N HIS A 251 17.85 7.10 5.65
CA HIS A 251 18.71 8.25 5.94
C HIS A 251 18.18 9.54 5.31
N GLU A 252 17.74 9.48 4.05
CA GLU A 252 17.23 10.63 3.30
C GLU A 252 15.80 11.02 3.69
N ALA A 253 15.04 10.10 4.30
CA ALA A 253 13.64 10.30 4.69
C ALA A 253 13.38 11.59 5.49
N PRO A 254 14.05 11.85 6.64
CA PRO A 254 13.80 13.06 7.42
C PRO A 254 14.15 14.33 6.65
N ILE A 255 15.24 14.31 5.87
CA ILE A 255 15.70 15.45 5.05
C ILE A 255 14.66 15.75 3.98
N PHE A 256 14.21 14.73 3.25
CA PHE A 256 13.18 14.85 2.23
C PHE A 256 11.88 15.41 2.80
N ILE A 257 11.39 14.88 3.92
CA ILE A 257 10.16 15.36 4.57
C ILE A 257 10.31 16.81 5.06
N ALA A 258 11.46 17.16 5.65
CA ALA A 258 11.73 18.53 6.09
C ALA A 258 11.72 19.52 4.90
N GLN A 259 12.37 19.16 3.80
CA GLN A 259 12.37 19.96 2.57
C GLN A 259 10.96 20.13 2.01
N GLN A 260 10.16 19.05 1.93
CA GLN A 260 8.79 19.14 1.44
C GLN A 260 7.89 19.95 2.37
N ARG A 261 8.09 19.90 3.69
CA ARG A 261 7.39 20.76 4.66
C ARG A 261 7.78 22.23 4.51
N GLN A 262 9.05 22.53 4.20
CA GLN A 262 9.49 23.90 3.91
C GLN A 262 8.82 24.43 2.65
N LEU A 263 8.82 23.65 1.56
CA LEU A 263 8.14 24.00 0.30
C LEU A 263 6.63 24.23 0.50
N ALA A 264 6.00 23.52 1.45
CA ALA A 264 4.59 23.71 1.78
C ALA A 264 4.29 25.06 2.46
N GLN A 265 5.28 25.67 3.14
CA GLN A 265 5.14 26.95 3.83
C GLN A 265 5.35 28.14 2.89
N GLU A 266 6.31 28.01 1.97
CA GLU A 266 6.66 29.02 0.97
C GLU A 266 5.48 29.39 0.05
N PRO A 267 5.46 30.60 -0.55
CA PRO A 267 4.37 31.03 -1.41
C PRO A 267 4.20 30.09 -2.62
N PRO A 268 2.97 29.80 -3.07
CA PRO A 268 2.69 28.80 -4.09
C PRO A 268 3.05 29.29 -5.50
N ALA A 269 4.35 29.45 -5.78
CA ALA A 269 4.88 29.96 -7.05
C ALA A 269 5.02 28.87 -8.11
N THR A 270 5.49 27.67 -7.71
CA THR A 270 5.67 26.54 -8.64
C THR A 270 4.63 25.44 -8.41
N ALA A 271 4.57 24.47 -9.31
CA ALA A 271 3.71 23.29 -9.17
C ALA A 271 4.09 22.43 -7.95
N GLU A 272 5.39 22.32 -7.65
CA GLU A 272 5.91 21.60 -6.49
C GLU A 272 5.46 22.21 -5.16
N HIS A 273 5.59 23.53 -5.00
CA HIS A 273 5.11 24.24 -3.81
C HIS A 273 3.61 24.02 -3.59
N ARG A 274 2.83 24.00 -4.67
CA ARG A 274 1.38 23.77 -4.61
C ARG A 274 1.04 22.34 -4.21
N ALA A 275 1.75 21.35 -4.76
CA ALA A 275 1.60 19.95 -4.40
C ALA A 275 2.00 19.68 -2.93
N ALA A 276 3.15 20.21 -2.51
CA ALA A 276 3.64 20.13 -1.14
C ALA A 276 2.65 20.78 -0.15
N ARG A 277 2.12 21.97 -0.48
CA ARG A 277 1.11 22.65 0.35
C ARG A 277 -0.21 21.88 0.44
N LEU A 278 -0.64 21.21 -0.63
CA LEU A 278 -1.85 20.38 -0.61
C LEU A 278 -1.70 19.18 0.33
N LEU A 279 -0.56 18.48 0.23
CA LEU A 279 -0.31 17.24 0.96
C LEU A 279 0.14 17.49 2.40
N LEU A 280 1.19 18.27 2.60
CA LEU A 280 1.87 18.47 3.89
C LEU A 280 1.56 19.82 4.56
N GLY A 281 0.77 20.70 3.93
CA GLY A 281 0.44 22.01 4.50
C GLY A 281 -0.43 21.92 5.77
N THR A 282 -0.20 22.81 6.73
CA THR A 282 -0.88 22.82 8.05
C THR A 282 -2.30 23.38 8.03
N GLY A 283 -2.84 23.75 6.86
CA GLY A 283 -4.17 24.33 6.73
C GLY A 283 -5.33 23.33 6.92
N PRO A 284 -6.51 23.80 7.35
CA PRO A 284 -7.71 22.97 7.45
C PRO A 284 -8.09 22.34 6.10
N PHE A 285 -8.83 21.24 6.16
CA PHE A 285 -9.24 20.47 4.97
C PHE A 285 -10.04 21.31 3.95
N SER A 286 -10.78 22.33 4.40
CA SER A 286 -11.49 23.29 3.55
C SER A 286 -10.53 24.09 2.66
N GLN A 287 -9.41 24.56 3.22
CA GLN A 287 -8.37 25.28 2.49
C GLN A 287 -7.67 24.37 1.48
N ARG A 288 -7.34 23.14 1.85
CA ARG A 288 -6.78 22.14 0.92
C ARG A 288 -7.73 21.85 -0.25
N ARG A 289 -9.03 21.74 0.03
CA ARG A 289 -10.07 21.56 -1.00
C ARG A 289 -10.24 22.80 -1.89
N ALA A 290 -10.06 24.00 -1.35
CA ALA A 290 -10.07 25.23 -2.12
C ALA A 290 -8.86 25.29 -3.07
N LEU A 291 -7.67 24.94 -2.58
CA LEU A 291 -6.44 24.83 -3.36
C LEU A 291 -6.60 23.81 -4.50
N ALA A 292 -7.13 22.62 -4.19
CA ALA A 292 -7.38 21.54 -5.16
C ALA A 292 -8.20 21.98 -6.38
N ARG A 293 -9.21 22.83 -6.19
CA ARG A 293 -10.04 23.31 -7.31
C ARG A 293 -9.23 24.08 -8.34
N ARG A 294 -8.16 24.75 -7.91
CA ARG A 294 -7.33 25.65 -8.72
C ARG A 294 -6.12 24.95 -9.38
N LEU A 295 -5.85 23.69 -9.04
CA LEU A 295 -4.73 22.91 -9.59
C LEU A 295 -4.96 22.48 -11.05
N ARG A 296 -3.90 22.59 -11.87
CA ARG A 296 -3.82 22.10 -13.25
C ARG A 296 -3.14 20.75 -13.35
N GLU A 297 -3.15 20.15 -14.53
CA GLU A 297 -2.60 18.81 -14.78
C GLU A 297 -1.14 18.66 -14.30
N LYS A 298 -0.28 19.64 -14.61
CA LYS A 298 1.11 19.64 -14.13
C LYS A 298 1.22 19.62 -12.60
N ASP A 299 0.31 20.29 -11.90
CA ASP A 299 0.31 20.27 -10.43
C ASP A 299 -0.15 18.91 -9.90
N TRP A 300 -1.09 18.27 -10.59
CA TRP A 300 -1.55 16.93 -10.25
C TRP A 300 -0.50 15.86 -10.55
N GLU A 301 0.33 16.03 -11.58
CA GLU A 301 1.51 15.19 -11.81
C GLU A 301 2.47 15.24 -10.62
N HIS A 302 2.79 16.44 -10.11
CA HIS A 302 3.61 16.59 -8.91
C HIS A 302 2.91 16.03 -7.66
N CYS A 303 1.59 16.19 -7.53
CA CYS A 303 0.82 15.56 -6.43
C CYS A 303 0.91 14.03 -6.50
N ARG A 304 0.79 13.43 -7.70
CA ARG A 304 0.95 11.98 -7.92
C ARG A 304 2.34 11.53 -7.50
N HIS A 305 3.38 12.17 -8.02
CA HIS A 305 4.77 11.82 -7.72
C HIS A 305 5.08 11.93 -6.22
N LEU A 306 4.68 13.03 -5.58
CA LEU A 306 4.89 13.22 -4.14
C LEU A 306 4.08 12.21 -3.32
N SER A 307 2.83 11.95 -3.70
CA SER A 307 1.99 10.96 -2.99
C SER A 307 2.51 9.52 -3.13
N SER A 308 3.06 9.13 -4.28
CA SER A 308 3.67 7.81 -4.48
C SER A 308 4.96 7.67 -3.68
N ALA A 309 5.79 8.72 -3.64
CA ALA A 309 7.01 8.74 -2.83
C ALA A 309 6.68 8.60 -1.33
N LEU A 310 5.67 9.33 -0.85
CA LEU A 310 5.19 9.24 0.53
C LEU A 310 4.62 7.85 0.85
N TYR A 311 3.82 7.27 -0.05
CA TYR A 311 3.21 5.96 0.15
C TYR A 311 4.24 4.83 0.18
N ALA A 312 5.24 4.87 -0.71
CA ALA A 312 6.27 3.83 -0.79
C ALA A 312 7.27 3.88 0.38
N ASN A 313 7.69 5.08 0.77
CA ASN A 313 8.85 5.24 1.66
C ASN A 313 8.51 5.78 3.05
N HIS A 314 7.31 6.35 3.26
CA HIS A 314 6.97 7.10 4.49
C HIS A 314 5.57 6.77 5.03
N PRO A 315 5.33 5.53 5.51
CA PRO A 315 4.02 5.11 6.02
C PRO A 315 3.59 5.88 7.28
N LYS A 316 4.55 6.23 8.17
CA LYS A 316 4.27 7.01 9.39
C LYS A 316 3.68 8.38 9.06
N VAL A 317 4.25 9.09 8.08
CA VAL A 317 3.74 10.39 7.62
C VAL A 317 2.36 10.23 6.95
N CYS A 318 2.14 9.14 6.22
CA CYS A 318 0.85 8.87 5.60
C CYS A 318 -0.28 8.68 6.63
N ALA A 319 0.02 8.13 7.80
CA ALA A 319 -0.95 7.97 8.89
C ALA A 319 -1.41 9.31 9.48
N GLU A 320 -0.55 10.33 9.49
CA GLU A 320 -0.88 11.69 9.95
C GLU A 320 -1.72 12.49 8.93
N LEU A 321 -1.73 12.07 7.66
CA LEU A 321 -2.48 12.75 6.61
C LEU A 321 -3.99 12.58 6.77
N PRO A 322 -4.80 13.54 6.27
CA PRO A 322 -6.25 13.43 6.34
C PRO A 322 -6.75 12.16 5.63
N GLY A 323 -7.39 11.28 6.38
CA GLY A 323 -7.87 9.99 5.88
C GLY A 323 -6.82 8.88 5.84
N GLY A 324 -5.64 9.07 6.47
CA GLY A 324 -4.61 8.05 6.65
C GLY A 324 -3.95 7.55 5.36
N THR A 325 -4.08 8.31 4.26
CA THR A 325 -3.57 7.92 2.94
C THR A 325 -2.96 9.12 2.21
N ALA A 326 -1.91 8.89 1.44
CA ALA A 326 -1.30 9.93 0.59
C ALA A 326 -2.20 10.35 -0.60
N PHE A 327 -3.22 9.55 -0.93
CA PHE A 327 -4.08 9.71 -2.11
C PHE A 327 -5.49 10.25 -1.81
N PHE A 328 -5.71 10.86 -0.63
CA PHE A 328 -7.02 11.39 -0.23
C PHE A 328 -7.65 12.37 -1.24
N TRP A 329 -6.84 13.00 -2.09
CA TRP A 329 -7.23 14.01 -3.07
C TRP A 329 -7.67 13.44 -4.43
N ARG A 330 -7.56 12.12 -4.67
CA ARG A 330 -7.88 11.49 -5.97
C ARG A 330 -9.31 11.79 -6.45
N ASP A 331 -10.25 11.87 -5.52
CA ASP A 331 -11.64 12.23 -5.80
C ASP A 331 -11.82 13.66 -6.30
N TRP A 332 -10.86 14.55 -6.05
CA TRP A 332 -10.90 15.95 -6.45
C TRP A 332 -10.37 16.15 -7.86
N GLU A 333 -9.37 15.36 -8.26
CA GLU A 333 -8.85 15.34 -9.62
C GLU A 333 -9.97 14.99 -10.63
N LEU A 334 -10.75 13.95 -10.31
CA LEU A 334 -11.82 13.41 -11.16
C LEU A 334 -13.10 14.28 -11.21
N LYS A 335 -13.35 15.13 -10.20
CA LYS A 335 -14.59 15.93 -10.10
C LYS A 335 -14.53 17.29 -10.80
N ARG A 336 -13.51 17.52 -11.63
CA ARG A 336 -13.30 18.77 -12.40
C ARG A 336 -14.26 18.96 -13.58
N GLY A 337 -15.42 18.32 -13.57
CA GLY A 337 -16.42 18.48 -14.63
C GLY A 337 -17.08 19.86 -14.57
N GLU A 338 -16.91 20.61 -15.66
CA GLU A 338 -17.64 21.85 -16.00
C GLU A 338 -19.13 21.61 -16.27
N TRP A 339 -19.62 20.37 -16.12
CA TRP A 339 -21.01 19.99 -16.37
C TRP A 339 -22.09 20.94 -15.80
N PRO A 340 -21.93 21.61 -14.63
CA PRO A 340 -22.95 22.52 -14.13
C PRO A 340 -23.19 23.73 -15.04
N THR A 341 -22.16 24.21 -15.74
CA THR A 341 -22.30 25.35 -16.67
C THR A 341 -23.16 24.93 -17.86
N TYR A 342 -22.88 23.76 -18.44
CA TYR A 342 -23.65 23.22 -19.57
C TYR A 342 -25.09 22.88 -19.18
N VAL A 343 -25.32 22.30 -17.99
CA VAL A 343 -26.68 22.07 -17.47
C VAL A 343 -27.42 23.38 -17.26
N GLY A 344 -26.74 24.40 -16.73
CA GLY A 344 -27.29 25.75 -16.60
C GLY A 344 -27.68 26.35 -17.96
N VAL A 345 -26.81 26.22 -18.98
CA VAL A 345 -27.09 26.71 -20.35
C VAL A 345 -28.32 26.01 -20.93
N VAL A 346 -28.40 24.67 -20.85
CA VAL A 346 -29.55 23.91 -21.37
C VAL A 346 -30.85 24.35 -20.70
N LEU A 347 -30.86 24.47 -19.37
CA LEU A 347 -32.05 24.88 -18.61
C LEU A 347 -32.45 26.33 -18.92
N ALA A 348 -31.47 27.24 -19.04
CA ALA A 348 -31.73 28.63 -19.38
C ALA A 348 -32.25 28.78 -20.82
N CYS A 349 -31.69 28.05 -21.79
CA CYS A 349 -32.18 28.03 -23.17
C CYS A 349 -33.59 27.42 -23.27
N LEU A 350 -33.88 26.36 -22.52
CA LEU A 350 -35.21 25.75 -22.48
C LEU A 350 -36.22 26.72 -21.87
N ILE A 351 -36.03 27.16 -20.63
CA ILE A 351 -37.00 28.02 -19.93
C ILE A 351 -37.09 29.40 -20.62
N GLY A 352 -35.97 29.94 -21.10
CA GLY A 352 -35.92 31.17 -21.87
C GLY A 352 -36.69 31.09 -23.19
N ALA A 353 -36.51 30.02 -23.96
CA ALA A 353 -37.23 29.86 -25.22
C ALA A 353 -38.74 29.71 -25.00
N PHE A 354 -39.14 28.95 -23.97
CA PHE A 354 -40.55 28.77 -23.62
C PHE A 354 -41.20 30.07 -23.14
N THR A 355 -40.51 30.88 -22.33
CA THR A 355 -41.08 32.13 -21.80
C THR A 355 -41.11 33.26 -22.83
N HIS A 356 -40.09 33.35 -23.68
CA HIS A 356 -39.96 34.44 -24.65
C HIS A 356 -40.72 34.19 -25.95
N PHE A 357 -40.67 32.97 -26.52
CA PHE A 357 -41.16 32.71 -27.89
C PHE A 357 -42.57 32.11 -27.98
N ILE A 358 -43.09 31.50 -26.91
CA ILE A 358 -44.49 31.02 -26.87
C ILE A 358 -45.51 32.15 -27.00
N PRO A 359 -45.39 33.31 -26.32
CA PRO A 359 -46.34 34.41 -26.50
C PRO A 359 -46.31 35.01 -27.91
N LEU A 360 -45.27 34.75 -28.72
CA LEU A 360 -45.20 35.13 -30.14
C LEU A 360 -45.89 34.13 -31.09
N GLY A 361 -46.47 33.03 -30.60
CA GLY A 361 -47.24 32.09 -31.42
C GLY A 361 -46.39 31.16 -32.30
N LEU A 362 -45.12 30.94 -31.94
CA LEU A 362 -44.22 30.05 -32.68
C LEU A 362 -44.63 28.57 -32.59
N ARG A 363 -44.51 27.85 -33.71
CA ARG A 363 -44.76 26.39 -33.78
C ARG A 363 -43.75 25.64 -32.90
N VAL A 364 -44.19 24.53 -32.31
CA VAL A 364 -43.38 23.66 -31.44
C VAL A 364 -42.08 23.19 -32.12
N THR A 365 -42.13 22.88 -33.42
CA THR A 365 -40.94 22.49 -34.21
C THR A 365 -39.91 23.61 -34.33
N GLY A 366 -40.36 24.86 -34.46
CA GLY A 366 -39.49 26.04 -34.47
C GLY A 366 -38.84 26.27 -33.10
N LEU A 367 -39.59 26.08 -32.02
CA LEU A 367 -39.09 26.22 -30.65
C LEU A 367 -37.99 25.19 -30.33
N ILE A 368 -38.17 23.94 -30.75
CA ILE A 368 -37.14 22.89 -30.59
C ILE A 368 -35.85 23.27 -31.33
N ASN A 369 -35.95 23.78 -32.56
CA ASN A 369 -34.79 24.19 -33.35
C ASN A 369 -34.05 25.37 -32.70
N ILE A 370 -34.79 26.37 -32.18
CA ILE A 370 -34.21 27.51 -31.47
C ILE A 370 -33.49 27.05 -30.19
N VAL A 371 -34.09 26.13 -29.42
CA VAL A 371 -33.45 25.58 -28.21
C VAL A 371 -32.18 24.81 -28.55
N MET A 372 -32.20 23.94 -29.57
CA MET A 372 -31.01 23.17 -29.96
C MET A 372 -29.88 24.08 -30.46
N THR A 373 -30.18 25.00 -31.37
CA THR A 373 -29.18 25.92 -31.93
C THR A 373 -28.60 26.85 -30.87
N SER A 374 -29.44 27.43 -30.02
CA SER A 374 -29.00 28.31 -28.93
C SER A 374 -28.18 27.57 -27.89
N THR A 375 -28.54 26.34 -27.54
CA THR A 375 -27.77 25.52 -26.59
C THR A 375 -26.35 25.26 -27.10
N ILE A 376 -26.19 24.98 -28.39
CA ILE A 376 -24.88 24.77 -29.01
C ILE A 376 -24.08 26.08 -29.02
N VAL A 377 -24.69 27.19 -29.47
CA VAL A 377 -24.02 28.49 -29.56
C VAL A 377 -23.58 28.98 -28.17
N PHE A 378 -24.48 29.02 -27.20
CA PHE A 378 -24.16 29.42 -25.83
C PHE A 378 -23.26 28.42 -25.11
N GLY A 379 -23.31 27.13 -25.48
CA GLY A 379 -22.37 26.12 -25.00
C GLY A 379 -20.93 26.39 -25.45
N VAL A 380 -20.74 26.73 -26.74
CA VAL A 380 -19.42 27.11 -27.28
C VAL A 380 -18.92 28.41 -26.66
N ILE A 381 -19.80 29.42 -26.52
CA ILE A 381 -19.46 30.69 -25.86
C ILE A 381 -19.05 30.45 -24.40
N ALA A 382 -19.80 29.63 -23.66
CA ALA A 382 -19.48 29.27 -22.28
C ALA A 382 -18.12 28.57 -22.19
N ALA A 383 -17.82 27.63 -23.10
CA ALA A 383 -16.53 26.96 -23.17
C ALA A 383 -15.38 27.93 -23.43
N GLY A 384 -15.54 28.87 -24.38
CA GLY A 384 -14.53 29.88 -24.71
C GLY A 384 -14.26 30.85 -23.56
N ILE A 385 -15.32 31.37 -22.91
CA ILE A 385 -15.18 32.26 -21.76
C ILE A 385 -14.52 31.54 -20.58
N ASN A 386 -14.93 30.30 -20.31
CA ASN A 386 -14.37 29.52 -19.21
C ASN A 386 -12.89 29.17 -19.46
N TRP A 387 -12.52 28.82 -20.70
CA TRP A 387 -11.12 28.63 -21.09
C TRP A 387 -10.27 29.89 -20.85
N LEU A 388 -10.72 31.05 -21.35
CA LEU A 388 -10.00 32.31 -21.23
C LEU A 388 -9.82 32.74 -19.77
N THR A 389 -10.91 32.69 -18.99
CA THR A 389 -10.88 33.08 -17.57
C THR A 389 -10.08 32.10 -16.73
N HIS A 390 -10.03 30.82 -17.08
CA HIS A 390 -9.18 29.84 -16.40
C HIS A 390 -7.68 30.02 -16.70
N GLU A 391 -7.33 30.55 -17.88
CA GLU A 391 -5.96 30.96 -18.20
C GLU A 391 -5.53 32.18 -17.42
N LEU A 392 -6.36 33.23 -17.43
CA LEU A 392 -6.11 34.47 -16.70
C LEU A 392 -6.10 34.30 -15.18
N ALA A 393 -7.00 33.48 -14.63
CA ALA A 393 -7.03 33.19 -13.20
C ALA A 393 -5.78 32.43 -12.73
N HIS A 394 -5.17 31.62 -13.61
CA HIS A 394 -3.96 30.89 -13.28
C HIS A 394 -2.72 31.81 -13.29
N THR A 395 -2.57 32.66 -14.32
CA THR A 395 -1.44 33.61 -14.40
C THR A 395 -1.49 34.64 -13.28
N HIS A 396 -2.69 35.03 -12.85
CA HIS A 396 -2.91 36.07 -11.84
C HIS A 396 -3.48 35.53 -10.53
N TRP A 397 -3.01 34.36 -10.08
CA TRP A 397 -3.49 33.69 -8.85
C TRP A 397 -3.49 34.60 -7.61
N GLN A 398 -2.42 35.38 -7.40
CA GLN A 398 -2.29 36.27 -6.25
C GLN A 398 -3.26 37.46 -6.30
N LEU A 399 -3.61 37.92 -7.52
CA LEU A 399 -4.55 39.01 -7.69
C LEU A 399 -5.98 38.55 -7.44
N ASP A 400 -6.36 37.35 -7.90
CA ASP A 400 -7.70 36.78 -7.61
C ASP A 400 -7.91 36.55 -6.11
N ASP A 401 -6.86 36.17 -5.38
CA ASP A 401 -6.93 36.01 -3.91
C ASP A 401 -7.11 37.35 -3.19
N ARG A 402 -6.38 38.40 -3.62
CA ARG A 402 -6.56 39.75 -3.07
C ARG A 402 -7.94 40.34 -3.41
N LEU A 403 -8.42 40.12 -4.63
CA LEU A 403 -9.74 40.61 -5.07
C LEU A 403 -10.88 39.89 -4.35
N SER A 404 -10.81 38.58 -4.22
CA SER A 404 -11.80 37.79 -3.48
C SER A 404 -11.81 38.15 -1.99
N ALA A 405 -10.64 38.33 -1.36
CA ALA A 405 -10.55 38.79 0.03
C ALA A 405 -11.12 40.20 0.25
N ARG A 406 -10.96 41.10 -0.73
CA ARG A 406 -11.45 42.49 -0.64
C ARG A 406 -12.95 42.62 -0.90
N LEU A 407 -13.50 41.83 -1.82
CA LEU A 407 -14.90 41.91 -2.22
C LEU A 407 -15.85 41.16 -1.26
N TRP A 408 -15.35 40.16 -0.52
CA TRP A 408 -16.17 39.31 0.35
C TRP A 408 -15.62 39.21 1.79
N PRO A 409 -15.52 40.33 2.54
CA PRO A 409 -14.87 40.35 3.86
C PRO A 409 -15.64 39.60 4.97
N GLY A 410 -16.92 39.27 4.77
CA GLY A 410 -17.82 38.72 5.79
C GLY A 410 -18.29 37.27 5.60
N PHE A 411 -17.99 36.62 4.48
CA PHE A 411 -18.32 35.20 4.33
C PHE A 411 -17.27 34.35 5.04
N ALA A 412 -17.74 33.48 5.95
CA ALA A 412 -16.96 32.72 6.94
C ALA A 412 -15.56 32.28 6.48
N LYS A 413 -14.57 32.44 7.37
CA LYS A 413 -13.16 31.97 7.23
C LYS A 413 -13.02 30.51 6.76
N ASP A 414 -14.09 29.71 6.87
CA ASP A 414 -14.14 28.29 6.50
C ASP A 414 -14.76 28.01 5.12
N ALA A 415 -15.35 29.02 4.46
CA ALA A 415 -15.95 28.87 3.14
C ALA A 415 -14.90 29.13 2.06
N ALA A 416 -14.68 28.13 1.19
CA ALA A 416 -13.80 28.28 0.03
C ALA A 416 -14.22 29.53 -0.78
N PRO A 417 -13.35 30.54 -0.93
CA PRO A 417 -13.70 31.79 -1.59
C PRO A 417 -14.05 31.48 -3.05
N PHE A 418 -15.21 31.97 -3.49
CA PHE A 418 -15.51 32.02 -4.93
C PHE A 418 -14.43 32.89 -5.57
N GLY A 419 -13.76 32.37 -6.60
CA GLY A 419 -12.78 33.17 -7.35
C GLY A 419 -13.55 34.23 -8.13
N VAL A 420 -13.19 35.49 -7.97
CA VAL A 420 -13.90 36.59 -8.66
C VAL A 420 -13.64 36.47 -10.16
N LEU A 421 -12.38 36.24 -10.54
CA LEU A 421 -11.99 36.05 -11.94
C LEU A 421 -12.53 34.75 -12.53
N ARG A 422 -12.61 33.69 -11.73
CA ARG A 422 -12.96 32.35 -12.20
C ARG A 422 -14.46 32.06 -12.21
N ASP A 423 -15.18 32.46 -11.18
CA ASP A 423 -16.58 32.05 -10.99
C ASP A 423 -17.55 33.21 -11.24
N LEU A 424 -17.18 34.46 -10.90
CA LEU A 424 -18.07 35.61 -11.02
C LEU A 424 -18.11 36.19 -12.43
N ILE A 425 -16.95 36.38 -13.07
CA ILE A 425 -16.86 36.98 -14.42
C ILE A 425 -17.55 36.11 -15.48
N PRO A 426 -17.26 34.79 -15.59
CA PRO A 426 -17.97 33.94 -16.55
C PRO A 426 -19.46 33.89 -16.31
N CYS A 427 -19.87 33.83 -15.04
CA CYS A 427 -21.28 33.82 -14.67
C CYS A 427 -21.96 35.13 -15.10
N ALA A 428 -21.37 36.29 -14.81
CA ALA A 428 -21.93 37.59 -15.18
C ALA A 428 -22.05 37.76 -16.70
N LEU A 429 -21.02 37.36 -17.47
CA LEU A 429 -21.04 37.42 -18.94
C LEU A 429 -22.12 36.50 -19.52
N MET A 430 -22.24 35.28 -19.01
CA MET A 430 -23.28 34.33 -19.46
C MET A 430 -24.69 34.78 -19.09
N VAL A 431 -24.88 35.31 -17.88
CA VAL A 431 -26.17 35.89 -17.45
C VAL A 431 -26.54 37.07 -18.35
N ALA A 432 -25.59 37.95 -18.68
CA ALA A 432 -25.85 39.08 -19.58
C ALA A 432 -26.24 38.61 -21.00
N GLY A 433 -25.48 37.65 -21.57
CA GLY A 433 -25.76 37.12 -22.91
C GLY A 433 -27.10 36.39 -23.01
N LEU A 434 -27.41 35.53 -22.03
CA LEU A 434 -28.68 34.80 -21.97
C LEU A 434 -29.86 35.74 -21.70
N SER A 435 -29.68 36.75 -20.84
CA SER A 435 -30.72 37.74 -20.55
C SER A 435 -31.02 38.64 -21.75
N TRP A 436 -30.00 39.00 -22.53
CA TRP A 436 -30.16 39.77 -23.75
C TRP A 436 -30.95 39.01 -24.81
N PHE A 437 -30.70 37.71 -24.98
CA PHE A 437 -31.32 36.91 -26.04
C PHE A 437 -32.70 36.35 -25.69
N PHE A 438 -32.90 35.85 -24.46
CA PHE A 438 -34.14 35.21 -24.02
C PHE A 438 -34.93 36.03 -22.98
N GLY A 439 -34.42 37.19 -22.57
CA GLY A 439 -35.00 37.99 -21.48
C GLY A 439 -34.48 37.60 -20.09
N PRO A 440 -34.80 38.41 -19.06
CA PRO A 440 -34.16 38.34 -17.74
C PRO A 440 -34.39 37.01 -17.00
N ILE A 441 -35.49 36.32 -17.31
CA ILE A 441 -35.84 35.02 -16.69
C ILE A 441 -34.76 33.98 -16.99
N ALA A 442 -34.21 33.94 -18.20
CA ALA A 442 -33.18 32.97 -18.58
C ALA A 442 -31.88 33.19 -17.80
N GLY A 443 -31.48 34.45 -17.59
CA GLY A 443 -30.31 34.79 -16.77
C GLY A 443 -30.48 34.39 -15.31
N VAL A 444 -31.67 34.62 -14.72
CA VAL A 444 -31.97 34.20 -13.34
C VAL A 444 -31.93 32.69 -13.19
N VAL A 445 -32.50 31.94 -14.14
CA VAL A 445 -32.44 30.46 -14.15
C VAL A 445 -30.99 29.98 -14.19
N TYR A 446 -30.16 30.55 -15.05
CA TYR A 446 -28.74 30.20 -15.14
C TYR A 446 -28.02 30.44 -13.79
N ALA A 447 -28.16 31.64 -13.22
CA ALA A 447 -27.53 31.99 -11.95
C ALA A 447 -28.02 31.09 -10.79
N ALA A 448 -29.33 30.80 -10.73
CA ALA A 448 -29.92 29.94 -9.71
C ALA A 448 -29.41 28.49 -9.80
N THR A 449 -29.24 27.94 -11.01
CA THR A 449 -28.71 26.58 -11.19
C THR A 449 -27.28 26.46 -10.66
N LEU A 450 -26.41 27.42 -10.98
CA LEU A 450 -25.03 27.45 -10.47
C LEU A 450 -24.98 27.66 -8.96
N ALA A 451 -25.83 28.53 -8.40
CA ALA A 451 -25.93 28.77 -6.96
C ALA A 451 -26.38 27.49 -6.22
N CYS A 452 -27.41 26.80 -6.72
CA CYS A 452 -27.89 25.53 -6.14
C CYS A 452 -26.82 24.44 -6.18
N VAL A 453 -26.16 24.23 -7.32
CA VAL A 453 -25.08 23.23 -7.43
C VAL A 453 -23.89 23.61 -6.53
N GLY A 454 -23.56 24.90 -6.42
CA GLY A 454 -22.55 25.42 -5.51
C GLY A 454 -22.86 25.13 -4.04
N LEU A 455 -24.10 25.36 -3.61
CA LEU A 455 -24.57 25.05 -2.25
C LEU A 455 -24.55 23.55 -1.96
N ILE A 456 -24.96 22.71 -2.91
CA ILE A 456 -24.91 21.25 -2.80
C ILE A 456 -23.46 20.76 -2.67
N ARG A 457 -22.53 21.29 -3.47
CA ARG A 457 -21.09 20.96 -3.38
C ARG A 457 -20.44 21.45 -2.08
N ARG A 458 -21.02 22.47 -1.42
CA ARG A 458 -20.56 23.07 -0.15
C ARG A 458 -21.04 22.30 1.09
N ARG A 459 -22.23 21.70 1.08
CA ARG A 459 -22.69 20.83 2.20
C ARG A 459 -21.64 19.73 2.40
N GLN A 460 -20.99 19.79 3.56
CA GLN A 460 -19.75 19.08 3.89
C GLN A 460 -19.91 17.57 3.70
N VAL A 461 -19.21 17.00 2.71
CA VAL A 461 -18.89 15.58 2.72
C VAL A 461 -17.67 15.47 3.63
N LYS A 462 -17.84 14.87 4.82
CA LYS A 462 -16.74 14.46 5.69
C LYS A 462 -15.73 13.67 4.83
N PRO A 463 -14.41 13.81 5.08
CA PRO A 463 -13.40 13.10 4.30
C PRO A 463 -13.78 11.62 4.26
N HIS A 464 -14.16 11.13 3.08
CA HIS A 464 -14.35 9.71 2.89
C HIS A 464 -12.96 9.09 2.96
N THR A 465 -12.76 8.19 3.90
CA THR A 465 -11.66 7.23 3.79
C THR A 465 -11.88 6.48 2.48
N SER A 466 -10.82 6.23 1.72
CA SER A 466 -10.86 5.65 0.36
C SER A 466 -11.54 4.28 0.24
N TRP A 467 -12.00 3.71 1.36
CA TRP A 467 -12.60 2.39 1.49
C TRP A 467 -14.10 2.42 1.81
N GLU A 468 -14.68 3.57 2.16
CA GLU A 468 -16.12 3.68 2.33
C GLU A 468 -16.79 3.71 0.95
N LYS A 469 -17.40 2.58 0.57
CA LYS A 469 -18.17 2.43 -0.67
C LYS A 469 -19.12 3.62 -0.78
N THR A 470 -18.92 4.45 -1.80
CA THR A 470 -19.85 5.54 -2.08
C THR A 470 -21.26 4.95 -2.18
N ASN A 471 -22.21 5.49 -1.42
CA ASN A 471 -23.61 5.07 -1.47
C ASN A 471 -24.21 5.40 -2.85
N LEU A 472 -23.88 4.55 -3.83
CA LEU A 472 -24.40 4.49 -5.17
C LEU A 472 -25.94 4.55 -5.20
N PRO A 473 -26.68 3.83 -4.31
CA PRO A 473 -28.15 3.94 -4.29
C PRO A 473 -28.65 5.32 -3.88
N ALA A 474 -27.96 6.03 -2.97
CA ALA A 474 -28.37 7.38 -2.56
C ALA A 474 -28.14 8.41 -3.68
N LYS A 475 -27.06 8.27 -4.45
CA LYS A 475 -26.81 9.10 -5.64
C LYS A 475 -27.84 8.84 -6.73
N ILE A 476 -28.16 7.57 -7.01
CA ILE A 476 -29.19 7.18 -7.98
C ILE A 476 -30.56 7.71 -7.54
N GLY A 477 -30.91 7.57 -6.26
CA GLY A 477 -32.16 8.10 -5.71
C GLY A 477 -32.29 9.62 -5.86
N LEU A 478 -31.19 10.36 -5.63
CA LEU A 478 -31.18 11.82 -5.77
C LEU A 478 -31.28 12.26 -7.24
N THR A 479 -30.66 11.52 -8.18
CA THR A 479 -30.84 11.79 -9.61
C THR A 479 -32.25 11.47 -10.09
N LEU A 480 -32.84 10.37 -9.61
CA LEU A 480 -34.22 9.98 -9.94
C LEU A 480 -35.23 11.01 -9.42
N LEU A 481 -35.02 11.51 -8.20
CA LEU A 481 -35.82 12.57 -7.62
C LEU A 481 -35.70 13.90 -8.41
N GLY A 482 -34.50 14.22 -8.90
CA GLY A 482 -34.28 15.36 -9.79
C GLY A 482 -35.02 15.22 -11.13
N VAL A 483 -35.02 14.03 -11.72
CA VAL A 483 -35.77 13.74 -12.96
C VAL A 483 -37.28 13.85 -12.72
N VAL A 484 -37.79 13.33 -11.60
CA VAL A 484 -39.22 13.43 -11.23
C VAL A 484 -39.63 14.90 -11.03
N ALA A 485 -38.79 15.71 -10.37
CA ALA A 485 -39.05 17.14 -10.21
C ALA A 485 -39.08 17.88 -11.56
N LEU A 486 -38.18 17.55 -12.49
CA LEU A 486 -38.17 18.11 -13.85
C LEU A 486 -39.46 17.76 -14.60
N VAL A 487 -39.90 16.49 -14.53
CA VAL A 487 -41.15 16.03 -15.15
C VAL A 487 -42.36 16.74 -14.54
N LEU A 488 -42.38 16.96 -13.23
CA LEU A 488 -43.43 17.72 -12.55
C LEU A 488 -43.49 19.17 -13.03
N VAL A 489 -42.35 19.84 -13.15
CA VAL A 489 -42.28 21.22 -13.67
C VAL A 489 -42.78 21.28 -15.11
N LEU A 490 -42.34 20.36 -15.97
CA LEU A 490 -42.83 20.27 -17.36
C LEU A 490 -44.34 19.98 -17.41
N GLY A 491 -44.85 19.17 -16.49
CA GLY A 491 -46.28 18.87 -16.36
C GLY A 491 -47.12 20.08 -15.96
N VAL A 492 -46.71 20.83 -14.93
CA VAL A 492 -47.35 22.08 -14.51
C VAL A 492 -47.31 23.12 -15.63
N PHE A 493 -46.18 23.20 -16.33
CA PHE A 493 -46.01 24.12 -17.45
C PHE A 493 -46.92 23.77 -18.64
N LYS A 494 -47.10 22.47 -18.93
CA LYS A 494 -48.06 21.99 -19.94
C LYS A 494 -49.50 22.38 -19.56
N VAL A 495 -49.86 22.26 -18.29
CA VAL A 495 -51.21 22.64 -17.80
C VAL A 495 -51.41 24.15 -17.92
N ALA A 496 -50.42 24.96 -17.55
CA ALA A 496 -50.49 26.42 -17.69
C ALA A 496 -50.56 26.86 -19.16
N ALA A 497 -49.79 26.24 -20.07
CA ALA A 497 -49.86 26.49 -21.50
C ALA A 497 -51.22 26.07 -22.11
N GLY A 498 -51.82 24.98 -21.60
CA GLY A 498 -53.15 24.52 -22.00
C GLY A 498 -54.30 25.42 -21.54
N GLN A 499 -54.09 26.26 -20.51
CA GLN A 499 -55.08 27.26 -20.09
C GLN A 499 -55.11 28.50 -21.00
N GLY A 500 -54.05 28.74 -21.77
CA GLY A 500 -53.99 29.80 -22.80
C GLY A 500 -54.49 29.36 -24.18
N THR A 501 -54.62 28.05 -24.43
CA THR A 501 -55.28 27.53 -25.64
C THR A 501 -56.78 27.52 -25.42
N VAL A 502 -57.40 28.67 -25.69
CA VAL A 502 -58.67 28.78 -26.41
C VAL A 502 -59.49 27.47 -26.44
N ASN A 503 -60.51 27.38 -25.58
CA ASN A 503 -61.44 26.25 -25.52
C ASN A 503 -62.09 25.98 -26.90
N ARG A 504 -62.73 24.80 -27.06
CA ARG A 504 -63.36 24.25 -28.30
C ARG A 504 -64.15 25.23 -29.18
N ASN A 505 -64.47 26.43 -28.69
CA ASN A 505 -65.30 27.43 -29.34
C ASN A 505 -64.65 28.83 -29.52
N GLN A 506 -63.37 29.04 -29.20
CA GLN A 506 -62.76 30.38 -29.26
C GLN A 506 -61.64 30.55 -30.31
N GLY A 507 -61.36 29.54 -31.13
CA GLY A 507 -60.34 29.59 -32.18
C GLY A 507 -60.98 29.85 -33.53
N LEU A 508 -60.35 30.67 -34.37
CA LEU A 508 -60.74 30.96 -35.76
C LEU A 508 -60.84 29.66 -36.59
N GLN A 509 -62.01 29.04 -36.53
CA GLN A 509 -62.80 28.34 -37.54
C GLN A 509 -63.68 27.28 -36.84
N PRO A 510 -64.94 27.60 -36.49
CA PRO A 510 -65.93 26.57 -36.30
C PRO A 510 -66.30 26.08 -37.71
N TRP A 511 -65.94 24.85 -38.05
CA TRP A 511 -66.78 24.13 -38.99
C TRP A 511 -68.14 24.05 -38.31
N ALA A 512 -69.14 24.79 -38.80
CA ALA A 512 -70.47 24.78 -38.20
C ALA A 512 -70.95 23.33 -38.18
N GLU A 513 -70.98 22.70 -37.01
CA GLU A 513 -71.71 21.45 -36.82
C GLU A 513 -73.15 21.77 -37.19
N ARG A 514 -73.54 21.36 -38.40
CA ARG A 514 -74.89 21.61 -38.92
C ARG A 514 -75.85 20.86 -38.02
N LEU A 515 -76.66 21.61 -37.27
CA LEU A 515 -77.62 21.12 -36.27
C LEU A 515 -78.47 19.94 -36.75
N CYS A 516 -78.75 19.81 -38.06
CA CYS A 516 -79.56 18.74 -38.61
C CYS A 516 -78.78 17.49 -39.09
N SER A 517 -77.45 17.42 -38.96
CA SER A 517 -76.66 16.29 -39.54
C SER A 517 -76.78 14.96 -38.78
N ARG A 518 -77.40 14.93 -37.59
CA ARG A 518 -77.55 13.73 -36.74
C ARG A 518 -78.94 13.54 -36.11
N LEU A 519 -79.94 14.32 -36.51
CA LEU A 519 -81.30 14.17 -35.98
C LEU A 519 -82.10 13.15 -36.81
N PRO A 520 -82.96 12.34 -36.19
CA PRO A 520 -83.83 11.40 -36.89
C PRO A 520 -84.79 12.17 -37.81
N ALA A 521 -85.15 11.57 -38.96
CA ALA A 521 -85.97 12.20 -40.00
C ALA A 521 -87.38 12.67 -39.56
N SER A 522 -87.76 12.43 -38.31
CA SER A 522 -89.04 12.80 -37.71
C SER A 522 -89.04 14.14 -36.94
N SER A 523 -87.91 14.86 -36.87
CA SER A 523 -87.89 16.20 -36.26
C SER A 523 -88.49 17.24 -37.22
N PHE A 524 -89.63 17.83 -36.86
CA PHE A 524 -90.39 18.78 -37.69
C PHE A 524 -89.62 20.06 -38.06
N ASP A 525 -88.58 20.43 -37.32
CA ASP A 525 -87.81 21.67 -37.55
C ASP A 525 -86.73 21.56 -38.65
N CYS A 526 -86.45 20.36 -39.18
CA CYS A 526 -85.43 20.12 -40.22
C CYS A 526 -86.02 19.47 -41.49
N GLY A 527 -87.14 19.98 -42.01
CA GLY A 527 -87.69 19.57 -43.30
C GLY A 527 -86.89 20.14 -44.49
N ALA A 528 -86.62 19.32 -45.51
CA ALA A 528 -86.00 19.80 -46.75
C ALA A 528 -87.04 20.51 -47.65
N PRO A 529 -86.66 21.58 -48.39
CA PRO A 529 -85.35 22.21 -48.39
C PRO A 529 -85.17 23.20 -47.22
N ALA A 530 -84.02 23.12 -46.55
CA ALA A 530 -83.67 24.00 -45.43
C ALA A 530 -83.60 25.48 -45.87
N THR A 531 -84.12 26.39 -45.05
CA THR A 531 -84.16 27.84 -45.33
C THR A 531 -82.79 28.49 -45.14
N ARG A 532 -82.53 29.62 -45.81
CA ARG A 532 -81.24 30.34 -45.73
C ARG A 532 -80.84 30.72 -44.30
N GLU A 533 -81.81 30.98 -43.43
CA GLU A 533 -81.60 31.30 -42.01
C GLU A 533 -81.18 30.09 -41.17
N GLN A 534 -81.56 28.88 -41.58
CA GLN A 534 -81.07 27.62 -40.99
C GLN A 534 -79.63 27.31 -41.41
N TRP A 535 -79.18 27.85 -42.56
CA TRP A 535 -77.79 27.72 -43.04
C TRP A 535 -76.86 28.79 -42.48
N TYR A 536 -77.38 29.99 -42.19
CA TYR A 536 -76.61 31.14 -41.74
C TYR A 536 -77.32 31.79 -40.55
N PRO A 537 -76.88 31.54 -39.29
CA PRO A 537 -77.44 32.25 -38.14
C PRO A 537 -77.22 33.76 -38.29
N ALA A 538 -78.15 34.55 -37.77
CA ALA A 538 -78.28 36.00 -38.00
C ALA A 538 -77.09 36.86 -37.51
N GLU A 539 -76.06 36.26 -36.92
CA GLU A 539 -74.81 36.93 -36.53
C GLU A 539 -73.89 37.23 -37.71
N ALA A 540 -74.27 36.86 -38.94
CA ALA A 540 -73.60 37.28 -40.17
C ALA A 540 -74.24 38.54 -40.79
N ARG A 541 -74.18 39.67 -40.07
CA ARG A 541 -74.20 41.01 -40.68
C ARG A 541 -73.06 41.82 -40.04
N PRO A 542 -72.30 42.56 -40.86
CA PRO A 542 -70.91 42.95 -40.59
C PRO A 542 -70.71 43.80 -39.34
#